data_AF-A0A967SCQ2-F1
#
_entry.id   AF-A0A967SCQ2-F1
#
_cell.length_a   1.000
_cell.length_b   1.000
_cell.length_c   1.000
_cell.angle_alpha   90.00
_cell.angle_beta   90.00
_cell.angle_gamma   90.00
#
_symmetry.space_group_name_H-M   'P 1'
#
loop_
_entity.id
_entity.type
_entity.pdbx_description
1 polymer ?
#
loop_
_entity_poly.entity_id
_entity_poly.type
_entity_poly.pdbx_seq_one_letter_code
_entity_poly.pdbx_strand_id
1 'polypeptide(L)'
;DYYRVAGGESGYIAPHPQHPNITYGGSYGGYLNRYDRETGVSADVRVWPDNPMGYSAEDIAERFQWTFPIVFSPHDPDVLYATSQHVWRTTNGGRSWERISP
;
A
#
# COMPACT_ATOMS: atom_id res chain seq x y z
N ASP A 1 -15.17 21.19 -2.26
CA ASP A 1 -14.03 21.24 -1.33
C ASP A 1 -13.09 20.07 -1.62
N TYR A 2 -11.78 20.24 -1.42
CA TYR A 2 -10.76 19.22 -1.69
C TYR A 2 -10.01 18.87 -0.40
N TYR A 3 -9.50 17.63 -0.31
CA TYR A 3 -8.79 17.16 0.88
C TYR A 3 -7.62 16.24 0.52
N ARG A 4 -6.66 16.13 1.44
CA ARG A 4 -5.49 15.24 1.32
C ARG A 4 -5.88 13.77 1.52
N VAL A 5 -5.17 12.87 0.85
CA VAL A 5 -5.34 11.41 0.95
C VAL A 5 -3.99 10.72 1.14
N ALA A 6 -3.99 9.40 1.31
CA ALA A 6 -2.78 8.58 1.29
C ALA A 6 -2.09 8.62 -0.09
N GLY A 7 -0.83 8.21 -0.12
CA GLY A 7 0.02 8.15 -1.31
C GLY A 7 1.19 9.12 -1.26
N GLY A 8 1.93 9.17 -2.36
CA GLY A 8 3.05 10.07 -2.57
C GLY A 8 3.03 10.71 -3.95
N GLU A 9 4.18 10.70 -4.62
CA GLU A 9 4.37 11.30 -5.94
C GLU A 9 3.63 10.54 -7.05
N SER A 10 3.59 9.21 -6.93
CA SER A 10 3.01 8.28 -7.90
C SER A 10 2.08 7.28 -7.20
N GLY A 11 1.41 6.41 -7.96
CA GLY A 11 0.72 5.26 -7.38
C GLY A 11 -0.81 5.32 -7.43
N TYR A 12 -1.42 4.20 -7.08
CA TYR A 12 -2.87 4.11 -6.89
C TYR A 12 -3.27 4.68 -5.53
N ILE A 13 -4.48 5.23 -5.48
CA ILE A 13 -5.18 5.54 -4.24
C ILE A 13 -6.37 4.58 -4.14
N ALA A 14 -6.47 3.86 -3.02
CA ALA A 14 -7.55 2.93 -2.71
C ALA A 14 -8.31 3.44 -1.47
N PRO A 15 -9.49 4.07 -1.66
CA PRO A 15 -10.38 4.38 -0.55
C PRO A 15 -10.89 3.10 0.12
N HIS A 16 -10.99 3.09 1.45
CA HIS A 16 -11.55 1.97 2.16
C HIS A 16 -13.05 1.82 1.83
N PRO A 17 -13.53 0.63 1.42
CA PRO A 17 -14.87 0.47 0.88
C PRO A 17 -15.99 0.77 1.89
N GLN A 18 -15.72 0.59 3.19
CA GLN A 18 -16.68 0.85 4.27
C GLN A 18 -16.34 2.07 5.15
N HIS A 19 -15.16 2.66 4.98
CA HIS A 19 -14.68 3.74 5.83
C HIS A 19 -14.11 4.86 4.96
N PRO A 20 -14.97 5.73 4.38
CA PRO A 20 -14.58 6.68 3.33
C PRO A 20 -13.56 7.74 3.80
N ASN A 21 -13.34 7.85 5.11
CA ASN A 21 -12.31 8.72 5.70
C ASN A 21 -10.90 8.11 5.66
N ILE A 22 -10.80 6.82 5.36
CA ILE A 22 -9.55 6.07 5.30
C ILE A 22 -9.19 5.81 3.84
N THR A 23 -7.97 6.13 3.47
CA THR A 23 -7.40 5.84 2.15
C THR A 23 -6.07 5.12 2.30
N TYR A 24 -5.74 4.29 1.32
CA TYR A 24 -4.43 3.68 1.14
C TYR A 24 -3.82 4.22 -0.14
N GLY A 25 -2.51 4.48 -0.15
CA GLY A 25 -1.88 5.06 -1.31
C GLY A 25 -0.43 4.65 -1.45
N GLY A 26 -0.05 4.39 -2.69
CA GLY A 26 1.31 3.97 -3.05
C GLY A 26 2.22 5.15 -3.38
N SER A 27 3.49 4.84 -3.60
CA SER A 27 4.46 5.64 -4.36
C SER A 27 5.60 4.71 -4.81
N TYR A 28 6.57 5.21 -5.55
CA TYR A 28 7.76 4.45 -5.95
C TYR A 28 8.45 3.72 -4.78
N GLY A 29 9.24 2.69 -5.12
CA GLY A 29 10.05 1.97 -4.14
C GLY A 29 9.24 1.17 -3.12
N GLY A 30 7.98 0.85 -3.44
CA GLY A 30 7.10 0.08 -2.57
C GLY A 30 6.51 0.88 -1.41
N TYR A 31 6.67 2.21 -1.40
CA TYR A 31 6.03 3.07 -0.41
C TYR A 31 4.51 2.86 -0.44
N LEU A 32 3.93 2.65 0.74
CA LEU A 32 2.51 2.45 0.92
C LEU A 32 2.13 2.97 2.31
N ASN A 33 1.18 3.89 2.37
CA ASN A 33 0.65 4.40 3.63
C ASN A 33 -0.87 4.27 3.70
N ARG A 34 -1.37 4.19 4.94
CA ARG A 34 -2.78 4.34 5.29
C ARG A 34 -2.96 5.73 5.89
N TYR A 35 -3.89 6.53 5.35
CA TYR A 35 -4.22 7.85 5.84
C TYR A 35 -5.67 7.90 6.33
N ASP A 36 -5.85 8.39 7.54
CA ASP A 36 -7.15 8.63 8.16
C ASP A 36 -7.38 10.15 8.26
N ARG A 37 -8.37 10.65 7.52
CA ARG A 37 -8.62 12.10 7.45
C ARG A 37 -9.36 12.67 8.66
N GLU A 38 -10.06 11.85 9.43
CA GLU A 38 -10.74 12.33 10.66
C GLU A 38 -9.70 12.66 11.73
N THR A 39 -8.69 11.81 11.84
CA THR A 39 -7.61 11.97 12.83
C THR A 39 -6.39 12.71 12.29
N GLY A 40 -6.25 12.80 10.96
CA GLY A 40 -5.07 13.34 10.30
C GLY A 40 -3.85 12.41 10.35
N VAL A 41 -3.99 11.18 10.83
CA VAL A 41 -2.89 10.23 11.02
C VAL A 41 -2.54 9.53 9.70
N SER A 42 -1.24 9.50 9.39
CA SER A 42 -0.67 8.67 8.32
C SER A 42 0.18 7.58 8.95
N ALA A 43 -0.12 6.33 8.65
CA ALA A 43 0.65 5.16 9.08
C ALA A 43 1.37 4.55 7.88
N ASP A 44 2.66 4.23 8.05
CA ASP A 44 3.40 3.42 7.10
C ASP A 44 2.89 1.97 7.17
N VAL A 45 2.46 1.43 6.04
CA VAL A 45 1.90 0.07 5.94
C VAL A 45 2.52 -0.69 4.77
N ARG A 46 3.79 -0.38 4.45
CA ARG A 46 4.55 -1.06 3.41
C ARG A 46 4.60 -2.57 3.63
N VAL A 47 4.58 -3.29 2.52
CA VAL A 47 4.79 -4.73 2.47
C VAL A 47 6.18 -5.09 2.98
N TRP A 48 7.19 -4.36 2.51
CA TRP A 48 8.57 -4.49 2.94
C TRP A 48 9.06 -3.15 3.50
N PRO A 49 9.60 -3.10 4.73
CA PRO A 49 9.89 -1.84 5.41
C PRO A 49 11.09 -1.10 4.83
N ASP A 50 12.04 -1.81 4.23
CA ASP A 50 13.27 -1.20 3.73
C ASP A 50 13.01 -0.41 2.45
N ASN A 51 13.58 0.79 2.38
CA ASN A 51 13.58 1.60 1.17
C ASN A 51 14.68 1.08 0.21
N PRO A 52 14.33 0.59 -0.99
CA PRO A 52 15.30 0.00 -1.91
C PRO A 52 16.20 1.03 -2.62
N MET A 53 16.02 2.34 -2.39
CA MET A 53 16.87 3.37 -3.01
C MET A 53 18.35 3.16 -2.63
N GLY A 54 19.20 2.99 -3.65
CA GLY A 54 20.64 2.77 -3.47
C GLY A 54 21.05 1.31 -3.33
N TYR A 55 20.09 0.37 -3.31
CA TYR A 55 20.38 -1.06 -3.33
C TYR A 55 20.84 -1.49 -4.72
N SER A 56 21.71 -2.50 -4.78
CA SER A 56 21.97 -3.20 -6.03
C SER A 56 20.73 -3.98 -6.47
N ALA A 57 20.63 -4.36 -7.75
CA ALA A 57 19.48 -5.12 -8.24
C ALA A 57 19.35 -6.52 -7.59
N GLU A 58 20.46 -7.10 -7.13
CA GLU A 58 20.49 -8.39 -6.43
C GLU A 58 20.02 -8.29 -4.97
N ASP A 59 20.24 -7.15 -4.31
CA ASP A 59 19.91 -6.95 -2.89
C ASP A 59 18.45 -6.51 -2.65
N ILE A 60 17.69 -6.15 -3.70
CA ILE A 60 16.28 -5.77 -3.56
C ILE A 60 15.44 -7.00 -3.23
N ALA A 61 14.95 -7.07 -1.98
CA ALA A 61 14.07 -8.13 -1.50
C ALA A 61 12.74 -8.19 -2.27
N GLU A 62 12.05 -7.05 -2.36
CA GLU A 62 10.76 -6.92 -3.07
C GLU A 62 10.82 -5.81 -4.11
N ARG A 63 10.61 -6.19 -5.37
CA ARG A 63 10.74 -5.34 -6.55
C ARG A 63 9.39 -4.72 -6.88
N PHE A 64 9.16 -3.51 -6.37
CA PHE A 64 7.99 -2.71 -6.72
C PHE A 64 8.25 -1.86 -7.96
N GLN A 65 7.23 -1.76 -8.82
CA GLN A 65 7.23 -0.79 -9.93
C GLN A 65 6.97 0.63 -9.42
N TRP A 66 7.25 1.62 -10.26
CA TRP A 66 7.01 3.04 -9.96
C TRP A 66 5.55 3.33 -9.53
N THR A 67 4.62 2.58 -10.13
CA THR A 67 3.21 2.49 -9.77
C THR A 67 2.86 1.03 -9.65
N PHE A 68 2.27 0.61 -8.53
CA PHE A 68 1.86 -0.77 -8.30
C PHE A 68 0.41 -0.85 -7.82
N PRO A 69 -0.36 -1.88 -8.23
CA PRO A 69 -1.72 -2.11 -7.79
C PRO A 69 -1.90 -2.08 -6.26
N ILE A 70 -2.94 -1.37 -5.82
CA ILE A 70 -3.46 -1.37 -4.45
C ILE A 70 -4.98 -1.50 -4.56
N VAL A 71 -5.55 -2.64 -4.17
CA VAL A 71 -6.94 -2.97 -4.49
C VAL A 71 -7.61 -3.69 -3.34
N PHE A 72 -8.76 -3.20 -2.90
CA PHE A 72 -9.62 -3.91 -1.97
C PHE A 72 -10.35 -5.06 -2.65
N SER A 73 -10.54 -6.17 -1.95
CA SER A 73 -11.37 -7.27 -2.43
C SER A 73 -12.82 -6.79 -2.61
N PRO A 74 -13.48 -7.12 -3.75
CA PRO A 74 -14.90 -6.82 -3.93
C PRO A 74 -15.81 -7.72 -3.06
N HIS A 75 -15.25 -8.78 -2.47
CA HIS A 75 -15.98 -9.76 -1.66
C HIS A 75 -15.79 -9.58 -0.15
N ASP A 76 -14.69 -8.94 0.26
CA ASP A 76 -14.34 -8.74 1.66
C ASP A 76 -13.67 -7.36 1.85
N PRO A 77 -14.33 -6.41 2.54
CA PRO A 77 -13.84 -5.05 2.72
C PRO A 77 -12.56 -4.93 3.55
N ASP A 78 -12.24 -5.94 4.37
CA ASP A 78 -11.05 -5.92 5.23
C ASP A 78 -9.80 -6.45 4.52
N VAL A 79 -9.98 -7.03 3.32
CA VAL A 79 -8.89 -7.59 2.51
C VAL A 79 -8.38 -6.56 1.52
N LEU A 80 -7.11 -6.20 1.65
CA LEU A 80 -6.39 -5.32 0.74
C LEU A 80 -5.23 -6.08 0.08
N TYR A 81 -5.08 -5.89 -1.22
CA TYR A 81 -3.97 -6.43 -2.00
C TYR A 81 -3.01 -5.33 -2.43
N ALA A 82 -1.71 -5.65 -2.40
CA ALA A 82 -0.64 -4.86 -3.00
C ALA A 82 0.30 -5.78 -3.76
N THR A 83 0.97 -5.29 -4.81
CA THR A 83 1.80 -6.16 -5.66
C THR A 83 3.21 -5.63 -5.87
N SER A 84 4.21 -6.46 -5.55
CA SER A 84 5.58 -6.33 -6.04
C SER A 84 5.74 -7.20 -7.30
N GLN A 85 6.86 -7.94 -7.44
CA GLN A 85 6.91 -9.14 -8.27
C GLN A 85 5.98 -10.26 -7.74
N HIS A 86 5.49 -10.12 -6.51
CA HIS A 86 4.54 -11.04 -5.87
C HIS A 86 3.21 -10.35 -5.56
N VAL A 87 2.17 -11.15 -5.33
CA VAL A 87 0.89 -10.68 -4.79
C VAL A 87 0.92 -10.80 -3.27
N TRP A 88 0.60 -9.69 -2.59
CA TRP A 88 0.53 -9.60 -1.15
C TRP A 88 -0.90 -9.33 -0.70
N ARG A 89 -1.28 -9.94 0.43
CA ARG A 89 -2.57 -9.78 1.07
C ARG A 89 -2.40 -9.28 2.49
N THR A 90 -3.21 -8.33 2.91
CA THR A 90 -3.42 -7.99 4.32
C THR A 90 -4.91 -8.10 4.65
N THR A 91 -5.19 -8.48 5.90
CA THR A 91 -6.55 -8.52 6.48
C THR A 91 -6.66 -7.66 7.74
N ASN A 92 -5.64 -6.84 8.01
CA ASN A 92 -5.54 -6.04 9.24
C ASN A 92 -5.08 -4.61 8.96
N GLY A 93 -5.47 -4.07 7.80
CA GLY A 93 -5.17 -2.71 7.38
C GLY A 93 -3.69 -2.44 7.13
N GLY A 94 -2.95 -3.46 6.68
CA GLY A 94 -1.55 -3.34 6.30
C GLY A 94 -0.54 -3.38 7.46
N ARG A 95 -0.98 -3.79 8.66
CA ARG A 95 -0.07 -4.03 9.80
C ARG A 95 0.82 -5.24 9.59
N SER A 96 0.34 -6.23 8.84
CA SER A 96 1.12 -7.37 8.36
C SER A 96 0.64 -7.80 6.97
N TRP A 97 1.54 -8.40 6.22
CA TRP A 97 1.30 -8.86 4.86
C TRP A 97 1.67 -10.34 4.70
N GLU A 98 0.86 -11.05 3.94
CA GLU A 98 1.07 -12.44 3.54
C GLU A 98 1.32 -12.49 2.04
N ARG A 99 2.38 -13.19 1.63
CA ARG A 99 2.65 -13.49 0.22
C ARG A 99 1.73 -14.62 -0.24
N ILE A 100 0.90 -14.36 -1.25
CA ILE A 100 -0.07 -15.33 -1.77
C ILE A 100 0.22 -15.78 -3.20
N SER A 101 1.37 -15.41 -3.76
CA SER A 101 1.84 -15.89 -5.06
C SER A 101 3.22 -16.55 -4.97
N PRO A 102 3.57 -17.44 -5.92
CA PRO A 102 4.90 -18.04 -6.04
C PRO A 102 6.02 -17.05 -6.24
#